data_AF-A0A661QZZ4-F1
#
_entry.id   AF-A0A661QZZ4-F1
#
_cell.length_a   1.000
_cell.length_b   1.000
_cell.length_c   1.000
_cell.angle_alpha   90.00
_cell.angle_beta   90.00
_cell.angle_gamma   90.00
#
_symmetry.space_group_name_H-M   'P 1'
#
loop_
_entity.id
_entity.type
_entity.pdbx_description
1 polymer ?
#
loop_
_entity_poly.entity_id
_entity_poly.type
_entity_poly.pdbx_seq_one_letter_code
_entity_poly.pdbx_strand_id
1 'polypeptide(L)'
;MKVATVQEMRNLDRRAIEEFGIIEDLLMENAGNAAYFVILKEFGMKNKKFIILCGSGNNGGDGFVVARKIHSNGGNVKVFLLGNKAKL
;
A
#
# COMPACT_ATOMS: atom_id res chain seq x y z
N MET A 1 -7.32 21.42 -9.91
CA MET A 1 -6.95 20.23 -9.12
C MET A 1 -6.37 20.72 -7.80
N LYS A 2 -6.84 20.20 -6.65
CA LYS A 2 -6.25 20.53 -5.34
C LYS A 2 -5.20 19.47 -5.03
N VAL A 3 -4.04 19.88 -4.53
CA VAL A 3 -2.92 19.00 -4.14
C VAL A 3 -2.61 19.28 -2.68
N ALA A 4 -2.59 18.23 -1.85
CA ALA A 4 -2.25 18.35 -0.44
C ALA A 4 -0.72 18.33 -0.25
N THR A 5 -0.24 19.16 0.65
CA THR A 5 1.11 19.05 1.21
C THR A 5 1.24 17.81 2.08
N VAL A 6 2.47 17.41 2.39
CA VAL A 6 2.74 16.29 3.29
C VAL A 6 2.09 16.50 4.67
N GLN A 7 2.13 17.72 5.19
CA GLN A 7 1.52 18.03 6.49
C GLN A 7 0.00 17.94 6.44
N GLU A 8 -0.63 18.41 5.36
CA GLU A 8 -2.08 18.27 5.18
C GLU A 8 -2.48 16.80 5.07
N MET A 9 -1.75 15.98 4.32
CA MET A 9 -2.06 14.54 4.20
C MET A 9 -1.95 13.82 5.55
N ARG A 10 -0.88 14.07 6.31
CA ARG A 10 -0.73 13.52 7.68
C ARG A 10 -1.87 13.95 8.60
N ASN A 11 -2.30 15.20 8.48
CA ASN A 11 -3.44 15.69 9.26
C ASN A 11 -4.75 15.03 8.84
N LEU A 12 -4.95 14.74 7.56
CA LEU A 12 -6.13 14.03 7.08
C LEU A 12 -6.17 12.59 7.61
N ASP A 13 -5.06 11.85 7.53
CA ASP A 13 -4.96 10.47 8.04
C ASP A 13 -5.19 10.44 9.55
N ARG A 14 -4.55 11.36 10.30
CA ARG A 14 -4.75 11.47 11.74
C ARG A 14 -6.20 11.72 12.11
N ARG A 15 -6.88 12.63 11.40
CA ARG A 15 -8.30 12.92 11.65
C ARG A 15 -9.19 11.73 11.29
N ALA A 16 -8.90 11.01 10.21
CA ALA A 16 -9.61 9.78 9.86
C ALA A 16 -9.57 8.76 11.01
N ILE A 17 -8.42 8.62 11.67
CA ILE A 17 -8.25 7.71 12.81
C ILE A 17 -8.91 8.27 14.08
N GLU A 18 -8.54 9.50 14.48
CA GLU A 18 -8.90 10.07 15.78
C GLU A 18 -10.36 10.57 15.83
N GLU A 19 -10.84 11.24 14.77
CA GLU A 19 -12.18 11.85 14.74
C GLU A 19 -13.23 10.89 14.18
N PHE A 20 -12.87 10.05 13.20
CA PHE A 20 -13.82 9.17 12.50
C PHE A 20 -13.68 7.69 12.86
N GLY A 21 -12.71 7.33 13.70
CA GLY A 21 -12.54 5.95 14.19
C GLY A 21 -12.11 4.94 13.12
N ILE A 22 -11.56 5.41 11.99
CA ILE A 22 -11.06 4.52 10.94
C ILE A 22 -9.71 3.97 11.38
N ILE A 23 -9.61 2.66 11.56
CA ILE A 23 -8.33 2.02 11.92
C ILE A 23 -7.28 2.23 10.84
N GLU A 24 -6.02 2.44 11.24
CA GLU A 24 -4.90 2.72 10.32
C GLU A 24 -4.74 1.62 9.25
N ASP A 25 -4.89 0.36 9.65
CA ASP A 25 -4.86 -0.80 8.75
C ASP A 25 -5.88 -0.66 7.60
N LEU A 26 -7.06 -0.09 7.85
CA LEU A 26 -8.08 0.08 6.82
C LEU A 26 -7.71 1.20 5.84
N LEU A 27 -7.05 2.26 6.31
CA LEU A 27 -6.50 3.30 5.43
C LEU A 27 -5.43 2.72 4.51
N MET A 28 -4.52 1.93 5.07
CA MET A 28 -3.46 1.22 4.33
C MET A 28 -4.03 0.21 3.33
N GLU A 29 -5.04 -0.57 3.72
CA GLU A 29 -5.76 -1.49 2.83
C GLU A 29 -6.38 -0.74 1.65
N ASN A 30 -6.97 0.44 1.89
CA ASN A 30 -7.56 1.25 0.82
C ASN A 30 -6.50 1.79 -0.15
N ALA A 31 -5.40 2.32 0.36
CA ALA A 31 -4.29 2.82 -0.45
C ALA A 31 -3.66 1.71 -1.31
N GLY A 32 -3.33 0.57 -0.69
CA GLY A 32 -2.78 -0.59 -1.39
C GLY A 32 -3.74 -1.21 -2.40
N ASN A 33 -5.05 -1.29 -2.09
CA ASN A 33 -6.04 -1.77 -3.06
C ASN A 33 -6.16 -0.84 -4.27
N ALA A 34 -6.15 0.47 -4.08
CA ALA A 34 -6.19 1.43 -5.18
C ALA A 34 -4.97 1.25 -6.11
N ALA A 35 -3.77 1.12 -5.54
CA ALA A 35 -2.56 0.84 -6.30
C ALA A 35 -2.63 -0.50 -7.05
N TYR A 36 -3.11 -1.56 -6.40
CA TYR A 36 -3.31 -2.87 -7.02
C TYR A 36 -4.24 -2.79 -8.24
N PHE A 37 -5.36 -2.07 -8.16
CA PHE A 37 -6.30 -1.97 -9.28
C PHE A 37 -5.71 -1.23 -10.48
N VAL A 38 -4.86 -0.22 -10.25
CA VAL A 38 -4.10 0.42 -11.33
C VAL A 38 -3.15 -0.59 -11.96
N ILE A 39 -2.38 -1.34 -11.18
CA ILE A 39 -1.45 -2.37 -11.71
C ILE A 39 -2.21 -3.43 -12.52
N LEU A 40 -3.35 -3.89 -12.01
CA LEU A 40 -4.19 -4.88 -12.68
C LEU A 40 -4.71 -4.35 -14.02
N LYS A 41 -5.20 -3.11 -14.06
CA LYS A 41 -5.74 -2.47 -15.26
C LYS A 41 -4.65 -2.26 -16.32
N GLU A 42 -3.49 -1.76 -15.92
CA GLU A 42 -2.43 -1.36 -16.86
C GLU A 42 -1.59 -2.54 -17.35
N PHE A 43 -1.37 -3.57 -16.51
CA PHE A 43 -0.42 -4.65 -16.81
C PHE A 43 -1.02 -6.05 -16.83
N GLY A 44 -2.17 -6.26 -16.18
CA GLY A 44 -2.72 -7.59 -15.92
C GLY A 44 -1.80 -8.45 -15.02
N MET A 45 -2.25 -9.66 -14.68
CA MET A 45 -1.49 -10.57 -13.80
C MET A 45 -0.82 -11.75 -14.53
N LYS A 46 -1.40 -12.20 -15.65
CA LYS A 46 -1.02 -13.44 -16.32
C LYS A 46 0.39 -13.37 -16.91
N ASN A 47 1.21 -14.38 -16.61
CA ASN A 47 2.60 -14.51 -17.07
C ASN A 47 3.50 -13.31 -16.71
N LYS A 48 3.15 -12.56 -15.66
CA LYS A 48 3.95 -11.44 -15.15
C LYS A 48 4.63 -11.82 -13.84
N LYS A 49 5.77 -11.19 -13.58
CA LYS A 49 6.50 -11.26 -12.32
C LYS A 49 6.61 -9.86 -11.75
N PHE A 50 6.27 -9.70 -10.48
CA PHE A 50 6.26 -8.43 -9.79
C PHE A 50 7.32 -8.43 -8.70
N ILE A 51 8.00 -7.30 -8.55
CA ILE A 51 8.89 -7.04 -7.44
C ILE A 51 8.33 -5.84 -6.70
N ILE A 52 8.15 -5.98 -5.38
CA ILE A 52 7.73 -4.88 -4.51
C ILE A 52 8.84 -4.63 -3.50
N LEU A 53 9.30 -3.38 -3.45
CA LEU A 53 10.33 -2.93 -2.53
C LEU A 53 9.64 -2.16 -1.39
N CYS A 54 9.50 -2.81 -0.24
CA CYS A 54 8.83 -2.22 0.92
C CYS A 54 9.86 -1.60 1.87
N GLY A 55 9.65 -0.33 2.25
CA GLY A 55 10.32 0.25 3.41
C GLY A 55 9.76 -0.26 4.74
N SER A 56 10.26 0.27 5.86
CA SER A 56 9.78 -0.04 7.22
C SER A 56 8.74 0.96 7.77
N GLY A 57 8.11 1.75 6.90
CA GLY A 57 7.05 2.70 7.27
C GLY A 57 5.75 2.43 6.52
N ASN A 58 4.78 3.35 6.61
CA ASN A 58 3.41 3.17 6.11
C ASN A 58 3.35 2.77 4.62
N ASN A 59 4.13 3.40 3.76
CA ASN A 59 4.21 3.02 2.34
C ASN A 59 4.70 1.57 2.13
N GLY A 60 5.54 1.06 3.04
CA GLY A 60 5.95 -0.34 3.03
C GLY A 60 4.78 -1.26 3.35
N GLY A 61 3.94 -0.87 4.31
CA GLY A 61 2.66 -1.49 4.61
C GLY A 61 1.73 -1.55 3.39
N ASP A 62 1.54 -0.42 2.69
CA ASP A 62 0.78 -0.38 1.44
C ASP A 62 1.33 -1.36 0.40
N GLY A 63 2.67 -1.45 0.30
CA GLY A 63 3.35 -2.40 -0.57
C GLY A 63 3.05 -3.87 -0.21
N PHE A 64 2.93 -4.20 1.08
CA PHE A 64 2.50 -5.54 1.51
C PHE A 64 1.04 -5.83 1.14
N VAL A 65 0.15 -4.84 1.22
CA VAL A 65 -1.24 -4.96 0.73
C VAL A 65 -1.22 -5.27 -0.77
N VAL A 66 -0.48 -4.50 -1.57
CA VAL A 66 -0.34 -4.74 -3.02
C VAL A 66 0.21 -6.15 -3.29
N ALA A 67 1.26 -6.56 -2.58
CA ALA A 67 1.86 -7.89 -2.73
C ALA A 67 0.83 -9.00 -2.46
N ARG A 68 0.12 -8.89 -1.33
CA ARG A 68 -0.93 -9.85 -0.97
C ARG A 68 -2.02 -9.90 -2.04
N LYS A 69 -2.46 -8.76 -2.57
CA LYS A 69 -3.46 -8.70 -3.63
C LYS A 69 -2.99 -9.35 -4.93
N ILE A 70 -1.76 -9.08 -5.37
CA ILE A 70 -1.18 -9.72 -6.57
C ILE A 70 -1.12 -11.24 -6.38
N HIS A 71 -0.59 -11.70 -5.24
CA HIS A 71 -0.49 -13.13 -4.93
C HIS A 71 -1.87 -13.81 -4.91
N SER A 72 -2.85 -13.23 -4.20
CA SER A 72 -4.21 -13.79 -4.10
C SER A 72 -4.96 -13.83 -5.44
N ASN A 73 -4.51 -13.07 -6.44
CA ASN A 73 -5.10 -13.08 -7.79
C ASN A 73 -4.22 -13.83 -8.81
N GLY A 74 -3.34 -14.71 -8.34
CA GLY A 74 -2.55 -15.62 -9.19
C GLY A 74 -1.31 -15.00 -9.83
N GLY A 75 -0.93 -13.79 -9.43
CA GLY A 75 0.31 -13.14 -9.87
C GLY A 75 1.53 -13.68 -9.11
N ASN A 76 2.67 -13.76 -9.79
CA ASN A 76 3.94 -14.12 -9.16
C ASN A 76 4.61 -12.84 -8.62
N VAL A 77 4.70 -12.71 -7.30
CA VAL A 77 5.26 -11.52 -6.65
C VAL A 77 6.35 -11.89 -5.64
N LYS A 78 7.41 -11.09 -5.62
CA LYS A 78 8.46 -11.16 -4.60
C LYS A 78 8.56 -9.82 -3.88
N VAL A 79 8.54 -9.86 -2.55
CA VAL A 79 8.71 -8.68 -1.71
C VAL A 79 10.14 -8.63 -1.20
N PHE A 80 10.76 -7.46 -1.27
CA PHE A 80 12.01 -7.17 -0.58
C PHE A 80 11.73 -6.09 0.47
N LEU A 81 11.96 -6.43 1.74
CA LEU A 81 11.93 -5.46 2.81
C LEU A 81 13.29 -4.75 2.86
N LEU A 82 13.28 -3.44 2.64
CA LEU A 82 14.42 -2.55 2.72
C LEU A 82 14.36 -1.79 4.03
N GLY A 83 14.97 -2.35 5.08
CA GLY A 83 15.00 -1.71 6.39
C GLY A 83 15.21 -2.70 7.53
N ASN A 84 15.11 -2.20 8.75
CA ASN A 84 15.23 -3.04 9.93
C ASN A 84 13.90 -3.77 10.18
N LYS A 85 13.92 -5.10 10.09
CA LYS A 85 12.76 -5.96 10.37
C LYS A 85 12.20 -5.77 11.78
N ALA A 86 13.00 -5.36 12.75
CA ALA A 86 12.54 -5.09 14.12
C ALA A 86 11.63 -3.86 14.25
N LYS A 87 11.42 -3.10 13.16
CA LYS A 87 10.52 -1.95 13.09
C LYS A 87 9.20 -2.24 12.36
N LEU A 88 8.99 -3.49 11.93
CA LEU A 88 7.70 -3.96 11.41
C LEU A 88 6.78 -4.36 12.55
#